data_AF-A0A251XFJ6-F1
#
_entry.id   AF-A0A251XFJ6-F1
#
_cell.length_a   1.000
_cell.length_b   1.000
_cell.length_c   1.000
_cell.angle_alpha   90.00
_cell.angle_beta   90.00
_cell.angle_gamma   90.00
#
_symmetry.space_group_name_H-M   'P 1'
#
loop_
_entity.id
_entity.type
_entity.pdbx_description
1 polymer ?
#
loop_
_entity_poly.entity_id
_entity_poly.type
_entity_poly.pdbx_seq_one_letter_code
_entity_poly.pdbx_strand_id
1 'polypeptide(L)'
;MLLNDDDLTYAKIRLDPASLEVAMRHLAAFEDSLARSLVFASVWDATRDGEIRARDYARLVLDNVATEDESTALRYALAQLTVAASSYSAPDHRDELLSTVATELWALTAQAVPGSDNQFQFLRTFAQVAQEPAQLDHVQALLDGTETLEGVEIDADLRWELLTALVAGGRAGTAEIDAALAADRTATGAQSAAQARAALPTAEGKRAAWASVWEADTEPNTIVRTTGLGFRRAADSELLRPYVGAYFDALQGVWESRSYAIAAALIGGFYPSPLADEELRDATVAWLDANPSRRRSADSSASCCRASSGRCGRRRRTPSRHHRSTEGDGRAGGRPLVVPPARPADGPRAGRGGRRYTRPDDLPSPHPRRKRVAMDLSMVCCGDGSFFSTWAS
;
A
#
# COMPACT_ATOMS: atom_id res chain seq x y z
N MET A 1 -4.94 -12.16 28.30
CA MET A 1 -5.44 -13.11 27.28
C MET A 1 -5.46 -12.37 25.97
N LEU A 2 -4.67 -12.82 25.00
CA LEU A 2 -4.67 -12.30 23.63
C LEU A 2 -5.54 -13.23 22.79
N LEU A 3 -6.45 -12.67 21.98
CA LEU A 3 -7.28 -13.47 21.09
C LEU A 3 -6.44 -13.89 19.88
N ASN A 4 -6.57 -15.15 19.43
CA ASN A 4 -5.82 -15.68 18.29
C ASN A 4 -4.29 -15.58 18.50
N ASP A 5 -3.82 -15.84 19.71
CA ASP A 5 -2.43 -15.73 20.17
C ASP A 5 -1.44 -16.61 19.39
N ASP A 6 -1.89 -17.75 18.88
CA ASP A 6 -1.10 -18.64 18.00
C ASP A 6 -1.30 -18.37 16.48
N ASP A 7 -2.01 -17.29 16.11
CA ASP A 7 -2.36 -16.93 14.73
C ASP A 7 -2.99 -18.06 13.89
N LEU A 8 -3.82 -18.89 14.52
CA LEU A 8 -4.41 -20.08 13.88
C LEU A 8 -5.64 -19.78 13.02
N THR A 9 -6.14 -18.54 13.03
CA THR A 9 -7.36 -18.13 12.32
C THR A 9 -7.16 -16.80 11.61
N TYR A 10 -7.66 -16.72 10.37
CA TYR A 10 -7.72 -15.47 9.63
C TYR A 10 -8.88 -14.59 10.14
N ALA A 11 -8.58 -13.69 11.08
CA ALA A 11 -9.56 -12.78 11.67
C ALA A 11 -8.94 -11.41 12.01
N LYS A 12 -9.72 -10.33 11.84
CA LYS A 12 -9.38 -9.02 12.40
C LYS A 12 -9.69 -9.05 13.90
N ILE A 13 -8.70 -8.74 14.72
CA ILE A 13 -8.86 -8.64 16.17
C ILE A 13 -9.16 -7.18 16.54
N ARG A 14 -10.04 -6.98 17.51
CA ARG A 14 -10.33 -5.67 18.12
C ARG A 14 -10.11 -5.75 19.61
N LEU A 15 -9.13 -4.98 20.07
CA LEU A 15 -8.89 -4.81 21.49
C LEU A 15 -9.98 -3.90 22.08
N ASP A 16 -10.47 -4.26 23.26
CA ASP A 16 -11.31 -3.33 24.01
C ASP A 16 -10.50 -2.07 24.40
N PRO A 17 -11.15 -0.95 24.73
CA PRO A 17 -10.46 0.32 24.97
C PRO A 17 -9.34 0.26 26.01
N ALA A 18 -9.50 -0.51 27.10
CA ALA A 18 -8.49 -0.62 28.13
C ALA A 18 -7.29 -1.45 27.64
N SER A 19 -7.54 -2.57 26.97
CA SER A 19 -6.49 -3.39 26.37
C SER A 19 -5.72 -2.62 25.28
N LEU A 20 -6.41 -1.81 24.47
CA LEU A 20 -5.77 -0.97 23.44
C LEU A 20 -4.85 0.08 24.06
N GLU A 21 -5.28 0.77 25.12
CA GLU A 21 -4.46 1.77 25.81
C GLU A 21 -3.19 1.16 26.43
N VAL A 22 -3.30 -0.07 26.96
CA VAL A 22 -2.14 -0.82 27.49
C VAL A 22 -1.22 -1.24 26.33
N ALA A 23 -1.78 -1.83 25.28
CA ALA A 23 -1.02 -2.26 24.10
C ALA A 23 -0.25 -1.10 23.45
N MET A 24 -0.87 0.06 23.30
CA MET A 24 -0.22 1.24 22.71
C MET A 24 0.93 1.79 23.54
N ARG A 25 0.94 1.58 24.87
CA ARG A 25 2.01 2.06 25.76
C ARG A 25 3.12 1.05 26.01
N HIS A 26 2.82 -0.24 25.87
CA HIS A 26 3.69 -1.32 26.33
C HIS A 26 3.94 -2.38 25.25
N LEU A 27 3.86 -2.01 23.96
CA LEU A 27 4.07 -2.94 22.86
C LEU A 27 5.44 -3.63 22.90
N ALA A 28 6.51 -2.90 23.21
CA ALA A 28 7.85 -3.47 23.38
C ALA A 28 8.00 -4.41 24.59
N ALA A 29 7.04 -4.45 25.52
CA ALA A 29 7.09 -5.31 26.71
C ALA A 29 6.62 -6.75 26.42
N PHE A 30 6.12 -7.05 25.22
CA PHE A 30 5.80 -8.40 24.80
C PHE A 30 7.09 -9.17 24.49
N GLU A 31 7.37 -10.21 25.28
CA GLU A 31 8.53 -11.11 25.06
C GLU A 31 8.33 -12.01 23.82
N ASP A 32 7.09 -12.38 23.54
CA ASP A 32 6.72 -13.17 22.37
C ASP A 32 6.52 -12.28 21.14
N SER A 33 7.34 -12.50 20.11
CA SER A 33 7.32 -11.73 18.86
C SER A 33 6.05 -11.94 18.04
N LEU A 34 5.43 -13.13 18.10
CA LEU A 34 4.15 -13.40 17.45
C LEU A 34 3.03 -12.62 18.14
N ALA A 35 2.98 -12.65 19.47
CA ALA A 35 2.00 -11.88 20.23
C ALA A 35 2.15 -10.36 19.98
N ARG A 36 3.39 -9.86 19.96
CA ARG A 36 3.69 -8.46 19.61
C ARG A 36 3.20 -8.11 18.21
N SER A 37 3.47 -8.97 17.23
CA SER A 37 3.05 -8.79 15.83
C SER A 37 1.53 -8.78 15.66
N LEU A 38 0.82 -9.66 16.37
CA LEU A 38 -0.65 -9.72 16.36
C LEU A 38 -1.28 -8.45 16.94
N VAL A 39 -0.74 -7.95 18.05
CA VAL A 39 -1.18 -6.68 18.64
C VAL A 39 -0.92 -5.54 17.67
N PHE A 40 0.26 -5.47 17.07
CA PHE A 40 0.62 -4.43 16.09
C PHE A 40 -0.30 -4.47 14.86
N ALA A 41 -0.56 -5.66 14.31
CA ALA A 41 -1.49 -5.87 13.20
C ALA A 41 -2.92 -5.44 13.56
N SER A 42 -3.36 -5.69 14.80
CA SER A 42 -4.67 -5.26 15.29
C SER A 42 -4.81 -3.74 15.34
N VAL A 43 -3.77 -3.03 15.79
CA VAL A 43 -3.74 -1.56 15.81
C VAL A 43 -3.67 -1.00 14.38
N TRP A 44 -2.88 -1.62 13.50
CA TRP A 44 -2.85 -1.25 12.08
C TRP A 44 -4.22 -1.39 11.43
N ASP A 45 -4.91 -2.51 11.62
CA ASP A 45 -6.26 -2.73 11.12
C ASP A 45 -7.25 -1.68 11.63
N ALA A 46 -7.22 -1.37 12.92
CA ALA A 46 -8.05 -0.32 13.51
C ALA A 46 -7.71 1.07 12.95
N THR A 47 -6.45 1.33 12.60
CA THR A 47 -6.03 2.58 11.92
C THR A 47 -6.60 2.65 10.51
N ARG A 48 -6.49 1.58 9.73
CA ARG A 48 -7.05 1.49 8.38
C ARG A 48 -8.57 1.62 8.34
N ASP A 49 -9.24 1.13 9.38
CA ASP A 49 -10.70 1.21 9.51
C ASP A 49 -11.17 2.54 10.14
N GLY A 50 -10.24 3.47 10.44
CA GLY A 50 -10.54 4.82 10.93
C GLY A 50 -10.90 4.90 12.43
N GLU A 51 -10.65 3.82 13.17
CA GLU A 51 -10.89 3.71 14.62
C GLU A 51 -9.74 4.32 15.44
N ILE A 52 -8.52 4.29 14.90
CA ILE A 52 -7.31 4.89 15.49
C ILE A 52 -6.79 6.00 14.58
N ARG A 53 -6.34 7.11 15.17
CA ARG A 53 -5.79 8.24 14.41
C ARG A 53 -4.41 7.86 13.86
N ALA A 54 -4.13 8.19 12.59
CA ALA A 54 -2.84 7.91 11.96
C ALA A 54 -1.64 8.43 12.76
N ARG A 55 -1.76 9.60 13.42
CA ARG A 55 -0.70 10.14 14.29
C ARG A 55 -0.41 9.28 15.52
N ASP A 56 -1.42 8.62 16.07
CA ASP A 56 -1.24 7.77 17.26
C ASP A 56 -0.59 6.45 16.85
N TYR A 57 -0.96 5.91 15.69
CA TYR A 57 -0.28 4.77 15.09
C TYR A 57 1.17 5.10 14.73
N ALA A 58 1.42 6.24 14.08
CA ALA A 58 2.78 6.68 13.76
C ALA A 58 3.66 6.78 15.00
N ARG A 59 3.10 7.32 16.09
CA ARG A 59 3.76 7.38 17.40
C ARG A 59 4.08 6.00 17.95
N LEU A 60 3.11 5.08 17.93
CA LEU A 60 3.32 3.69 18.33
C LEU A 60 4.49 3.06 17.57
N VAL A 61 4.56 3.25 16.25
CA VAL A 61 5.67 2.69 15.44
C VAL A 61 7.00 3.30 15.90
N LEU A 62 7.12 4.63 15.89
CA LEU A 62 8.36 5.34 16.21
C LEU A 62 8.90 5.01 17.61
N ASP A 63 8.01 4.85 18.60
CA ASP A 63 8.38 4.54 19.97
C ASP A 63 8.88 3.08 20.14
N ASN A 64 8.62 2.18 19.19
CA ASN A 64 8.91 0.75 19.34
C ASN A 64 9.87 0.16 18.30
N VAL A 65 9.99 0.75 17.09
CA VAL A 65 10.81 0.18 16.00
C VAL A 65 12.29 0.05 16.32
N ALA A 66 12.82 0.85 17.24
CA ALA A 66 14.21 0.73 17.70
C ALA A 66 14.48 -0.62 18.41
N THR A 67 13.44 -1.25 18.97
CA THR A 67 13.53 -2.51 19.73
C THR A 67 13.19 -3.74 18.89
N GLU A 68 12.81 -3.55 17.62
CA GLU A 68 12.50 -4.65 16.72
C GLU A 68 13.80 -5.25 16.16
N ASP A 69 13.96 -6.55 16.31
CA ASP A 69 15.12 -7.32 15.87
C ASP A 69 14.83 -8.18 14.64
N GLU A 70 13.55 -8.39 14.30
CA GLU A 70 13.15 -9.08 13.08
C GLU A 70 13.04 -8.10 11.90
N SER A 71 14.00 -8.22 10.97
CA SER A 71 14.15 -7.34 9.80
C SER A 71 12.87 -7.19 8.98
N THR A 72 12.11 -8.27 8.81
CA THR A 72 10.90 -8.28 7.99
C THR A 72 9.77 -7.50 8.66
N ALA A 73 9.57 -7.69 9.96
CA ALA A 73 8.60 -6.98 10.80
C ALA A 73 8.92 -5.50 10.85
N LEU A 74 10.19 -5.14 11.00
CA LEU A 74 10.64 -3.76 10.92
C LEU A 74 10.28 -3.13 9.57
N ARG A 75 10.57 -3.83 8.47
CA ARG A 75 10.25 -3.35 7.11
C ARG A 75 8.76 -3.11 6.94
N TYR A 76 7.93 -4.03 7.42
CA TYR A 76 6.47 -3.88 7.37
C TYR A 76 5.99 -2.70 8.23
N ALA A 77 6.51 -2.54 9.44
CA ALA A 77 6.17 -1.44 10.33
C ALA A 77 6.53 -0.07 9.72
N LEU A 78 7.71 0.06 9.11
CA LEU A 78 8.15 1.30 8.45
C LEU A 78 7.33 1.62 7.19
N ALA A 79 6.95 0.60 6.42
CA ALA A 79 6.05 0.76 5.28
C ALA A 79 4.66 1.24 5.74
N GLN A 80 4.11 0.64 6.80
CA GLN A 80 2.83 1.05 7.38
C GLN A 80 2.89 2.46 7.97
N LEU A 81 3.99 2.83 8.63
CA LEU A 81 4.24 4.19 9.10
C LEU A 81 4.19 5.21 7.97
N THR A 82 4.86 4.92 6.84
CA THR A 82 4.85 5.78 5.66
C THR A 82 3.45 5.94 5.09
N VAL A 83 2.67 4.86 5.00
CA VAL A 83 1.27 4.90 4.53
C VAL A 83 0.38 5.66 5.51
N ALA A 84 0.53 5.43 6.82
CA ALA A 84 -0.23 6.14 7.85
C ALA A 84 -0.01 7.66 7.74
N ALA A 85 1.26 8.07 7.65
CA ALA A 85 1.63 9.47 7.60
C ALA A 85 1.20 10.15 6.30
N SER A 86 1.36 9.49 5.15
CA SER A 86 1.07 10.07 3.83
C SER A 86 -0.41 9.99 3.40
N SER A 87 -1.12 8.94 3.80
CA SER A 87 -2.42 8.59 3.20
C SER A 87 -3.58 8.54 4.20
N TYR A 88 -3.32 8.23 5.48
CA TYR A 88 -4.37 8.13 6.50
C TYR A 88 -4.42 9.33 7.46
N SER A 89 -3.44 10.23 7.37
CA SER A 89 -3.47 11.51 8.05
C SER A 89 -4.53 12.44 7.45
N ALA A 90 -5.11 13.29 8.29
CA ALA A 90 -5.97 14.37 7.83
C ALA A 90 -5.11 15.34 6.98
N PRO A 91 -5.62 15.85 5.84
CA PRO A 91 -4.85 16.73 4.95
C PRO A 91 -4.17 17.90 5.69
N ASP A 92 -4.92 18.58 6.57
CA ASP A 92 -4.43 19.73 7.34
C ASP A 92 -3.28 19.41 8.33
N HIS A 93 -3.02 18.13 8.63
CA HIS A 93 -1.99 17.66 9.56
C HIS A 93 -0.96 16.75 8.90
N ARG A 94 -1.07 16.49 7.59
CA ARG A 94 -0.24 15.52 6.88
C ARG A 94 1.21 15.94 6.86
N ASP A 95 1.48 17.19 6.49
CA ASP A 95 2.83 17.70 6.34
C ASP A 95 3.55 17.78 7.69
N GLU A 96 2.84 18.19 8.74
CA GLU A 96 3.33 18.19 10.12
C GLU A 96 3.72 16.77 10.57
N LEU A 97 2.88 15.78 10.29
CA LEU A 97 3.15 14.39 10.67
C LEU A 97 4.31 13.81 9.88
N LEU A 98 4.37 14.01 8.56
CA LEU A 98 5.48 13.56 7.71
C LEU A 98 6.81 14.20 8.15
N SER A 99 6.79 15.50 8.46
CA SER A 99 7.96 16.22 8.98
C SER A 99 8.44 15.60 10.31
N THR A 100 7.53 15.35 11.24
CA THR A 100 7.84 14.69 12.52
C THR A 100 8.43 13.29 12.31
N VAL A 101 7.80 12.48 11.46
CA VAL A 101 8.26 11.12 11.13
C VAL A 101 9.65 11.13 10.53
N ALA A 102 9.94 12.01 9.58
CA ALA A 102 11.25 12.13 8.97
C ALA A 102 12.32 12.54 9.99
N THR A 103 12.05 13.56 10.81
CA THR A 103 12.98 14.00 11.85
C THR A 103 13.31 12.90 12.86
N GLU A 104 12.32 12.11 13.28
CA GLU A 104 12.56 11.02 14.21
C GLU A 104 13.22 9.80 13.57
N LEU A 105 12.89 9.46 12.33
CA LEU A 105 13.61 8.41 11.60
C LEU A 105 15.08 8.77 11.44
N TRP A 106 15.41 10.03 11.20
CA TRP A 106 16.79 10.49 11.18
C TRP A 106 17.48 10.30 12.55
N ALA A 107 16.80 10.68 13.63
CA ALA A 107 17.32 10.46 14.98
C ALA A 107 17.53 8.97 15.30
N LEU A 108 16.63 8.10 14.83
CA LEU A 108 16.75 6.64 14.94
C LEU A 108 17.92 6.10 14.11
N THR A 109 18.12 6.58 12.89
CA THR A 109 19.29 6.25 12.06
C THR A 109 20.60 6.58 12.77
N ALA A 110 20.69 7.75 13.38
CA ALA A 110 21.90 8.19 14.08
C ALA A 110 22.17 7.42 15.38
N GLN A 111 21.13 6.89 16.03
CA GLN A 111 21.23 6.15 17.31
C GLN A 111 21.33 4.63 17.12
N ALA A 112 20.97 4.11 15.95
CA ALA A 112 21.03 2.68 15.67
C ALA A 112 22.47 2.14 15.74
N VAL A 113 22.59 0.84 16.00
CA VAL A 113 23.89 0.17 16.00
C VAL A 113 24.54 0.35 14.61
N PRO A 114 25.78 0.86 14.52
CA PRO A 114 26.48 1.05 13.25
C PRO A 114 26.50 -0.23 12.40
N GLY A 115 26.13 -0.12 11.13
CA GLY A 115 26.10 -1.21 10.16
C GLY A 115 24.96 -2.22 10.37
N SER A 116 24.01 -1.93 11.27
CA SER A 116 22.83 -2.78 11.44
C SER A 116 21.82 -2.61 10.31
N ASP A 117 21.03 -3.66 10.07
CA ASP A 117 19.90 -3.60 9.13
C ASP A 117 18.88 -2.52 9.56
N ASN A 118 18.65 -2.35 10.87
CA ASN A 118 17.78 -1.29 11.40
C ASN A 118 18.26 0.11 10.96
N GLN A 119 19.56 0.40 11.09
CA GLN A 119 20.15 1.66 10.66
C GLN A 119 19.87 1.93 9.18
N PHE A 120 20.09 0.93 8.33
CA PHE A 120 19.84 1.03 6.89
C PHE A 120 18.35 1.24 6.58
N GLN A 121 17.46 0.47 7.21
CA GLN A 121 16.01 0.60 7.00
C GLN A 121 15.46 1.95 7.47
N PHE A 122 15.95 2.47 8.60
CA PHE A 122 15.60 3.83 9.07
C PHE A 122 16.07 4.89 8.08
N LEU A 123 17.31 4.81 7.62
CA LEU A 123 17.87 5.77 6.65
C LEU A 123 17.08 5.80 5.34
N ARG A 124 16.80 4.61 4.80
CA ARG A 124 16.02 4.45 3.57
C ARG A 124 14.60 5.00 3.73
N THR A 125 13.97 4.77 4.87
CA THR A 125 12.62 5.29 5.14
C THR A 125 12.66 6.81 5.35
N PHE A 126 13.65 7.33 6.07
CA PHE A 126 13.90 8.77 6.21
C PHE A 126 14.01 9.44 4.83
N ALA A 127 14.83 8.91 3.93
CA ALA A 127 14.97 9.45 2.57
C ALA A 127 13.65 9.41 1.77
N GLN A 128 12.74 8.47 2.06
CA GLN A 128 11.42 8.42 1.40
C GLN A 128 10.46 9.50 1.87
N VAL A 129 10.53 9.91 3.14
CA VAL A 129 9.60 10.88 3.75
C VAL A 129 10.20 12.28 3.97
N ALA A 130 11.51 12.46 3.75
CA ALA A 130 12.16 13.75 3.85
C ALA A 130 11.55 14.75 2.86
N GLN A 131 11.12 15.90 3.39
CA GLN A 131 10.48 16.96 2.61
C GLN A 131 10.88 18.37 3.05
N GLU A 132 11.28 18.55 4.32
CA GLU A 132 11.73 19.84 4.83
C GLU A 132 13.17 20.15 4.41
N PRO A 133 13.55 21.43 4.26
CA PRO A 133 14.91 21.82 3.87
C PRO A 133 16.00 21.17 4.74
N ALA A 134 15.86 21.19 6.06
CA ALA A 134 16.84 20.59 6.98
C ALA A 134 16.97 19.06 6.83
N GLN A 135 15.88 18.38 6.48
CA GLN A 135 15.90 16.94 6.24
C GLN A 135 16.60 16.64 4.91
N LEU A 136 16.31 17.43 3.88
CA LEU A 136 16.97 17.31 2.57
C LEU A 136 18.45 17.70 2.63
N ASP A 137 18.86 18.55 3.57
CA ASP A 137 20.27 18.88 3.79
C ASP A 137 21.06 17.67 4.30
N HIS A 138 20.49 16.84 5.19
CA HIS A 138 21.11 15.55 5.57
C HIS A 138 21.24 14.60 4.37
N VAL A 139 20.17 14.48 3.55
CA VAL A 139 20.20 13.64 2.34
C VAL A 139 21.29 14.10 1.38
N GLN A 140 21.41 15.42 1.16
CA GLN A 140 22.44 16.02 0.32
C GLN A 140 23.84 15.77 0.90
N ALA A 141 24.02 15.99 2.21
CA ALA A 141 25.30 15.84 2.88
C ALA A 141 25.82 14.39 2.82
N LEU A 142 24.93 13.40 2.95
CA LEU A 142 25.24 11.98 2.75
C LEU A 142 25.63 11.67 1.31
N LEU A 143 24.90 12.22 0.33
CA LEU A 143 25.17 12.01 -1.09
C LEU A 143 26.52 12.60 -1.51
N ASP A 144 26.86 13.78 -0.97
CA ASP A 144 28.12 14.49 -1.22
C ASP A 144 29.30 13.95 -0.39
N GLY A 145 29.02 13.11 0.62
CA GLY A 145 30.01 12.57 1.55
C GLY A 145 30.55 13.60 2.56
N THR A 146 29.85 14.72 2.76
CA THR A 146 30.19 15.73 3.77
C THR A 146 29.66 15.37 5.16
N GLU A 147 28.64 14.51 5.21
CA GLU A 147 28.17 13.80 6.39
C GLU A 147 28.32 12.29 6.16
N THR A 148 28.73 11.55 7.18
CA THR A 148 28.87 10.09 7.11
C THR A 148 28.20 9.43 8.31
N LEU A 149 27.61 8.27 8.08
CA LEU A 149 27.06 7.41 9.13
C LEU A 149 27.97 6.19 9.28
N GLU A 150 28.45 5.95 10.49
CA GLU A 150 29.29 4.80 10.76
C GLU A 150 28.56 3.50 10.38
N GLY A 151 29.23 2.64 9.62
CA GLY A 151 28.69 1.37 9.15
C GLY A 151 27.74 1.46 7.94
N VAL A 152 27.49 2.65 7.39
CA VAL A 152 26.70 2.82 6.17
C VAL A 152 27.60 3.16 4.99
N GLU A 153 27.65 2.27 4.00
CA GLU A 153 28.25 2.56 2.70
C GLU A 153 27.19 3.09 1.73
N ILE A 154 27.45 4.22 1.08
CA ILE A 154 26.57 4.76 0.03
C ILE A 154 26.86 4.03 -1.29
N ASP A 155 26.30 2.83 -1.43
CA ASP A 155 26.36 2.04 -2.66
C ASP A 155 25.49 2.63 -3.79
N ALA A 156 25.42 1.94 -4.93
CA ALA A 156 24.67 2.43 -6.09
C ALA A 156 23.16 2.56 -5.81
N ASP A 157 22.57 1.60 -5.10
CA ASP A 157 21.14 1.57 -4.82
C ASP A 157 20.75 2.69 -3.83
N LEU A 158 21.51 2.83 -2.73
CA LEU A 158 21.27 3.90 -1.77
C LEU A 158 21.51 5.28 -2.38
N ARG A 159 22.52 5.43 -3.26
CA ARG A 159 22.76 6.68 -4.00
C ARG A 159 21.56 7.08 -4.85
N TRP A 160 20.93 6.13 -5.54
CA TRP A 160 19.69 6.39 -6.29
C TRP A 160 18.52 6.78 -5.40
N GLU A 161 18.40 6.18 -4.22
CA GLU A 161 17.36 6.52 -3.25
C GLU A 161 17.52 7.95 -2.72
N LEU A 162 18.74 8.32 -2.31
CA LEU A 162 19.06 9.68 -1.86
C LEU A 162 18.84 10.70 -2.98
N LEU A 163 19.30 10.40 -4.21
CA LEU A 163 19.06 11.26 -5.36
C LEU A 163 17.57 11.42 -5.66
N THR A 164 16.79 10.34 -5.62
CA THR A 164 15.34 10.39 -5.84
C THR A 164 14.64 11.23 -4.77
N ALA A 165 15.12 11.20 -3.52
CA ALA A 165 14.63 12.06 -2.46
C ALA A 165 14.90 13.54 -2.74
N LEU A 166 16.11 13.87 -3.17
CA LEU A 166 16.47 15.25 -3.56
C LEU A 166 15.68 15.72 -4.79
N VAL A 167 15.48 14.86 -5.78
CA VAL A 167 14.64 15.18 -6.94
C VAL A 167 13.21 15.46 -6.51
N ALA A 168 12.61 14.59 -5.70
CA ALA A 168 11.25 14.77 -5.19
C ALA A 168 11.10 16.04 -4.34
N GLY A 169 12.13 16.41 -3.59
CA GLY A 169 12.23 17.66 -2.83
C GLY A 169 12.63 18.89 -3.65
N GLY A 170 12.82 18.75 -4.97
CA GLY A 170 13.17 19.86 -5.87
C GLY A 170 14.61 20.38 -5.74
N ARG A 171 15.50 19.63 -5.10
CA ARG A 171 16.92 19.96 -4.88
C ARG A 171 17.85 19.40 -5.97
N ALA A 172 17.37 18.45 -6.76
CA ALA A 172 18.06 17.88 -7.92
C ALA A 172 17.09 17.77 -9.11
N GLY A 173 17.63 17.66 -10.32
CA GLY A 173 16.84 17.62 -11.55
C GLY A 173 17.40 16.66 -12.59
N THR A 174 17.03 16.91 -13.85
CA THR A 174 17.41 16.05 -14.98
C THR A 174 18.92 15.90 -15.14
N ALA A 175 19.70 16.95 -14.88
CA ALA A 175 21.15 16.91 -15.03
C ALA A 175 21.80 15.92 -14.06
N GLU A 176 21.40 15.94 -12.79
CA GLU A 176 21.91 15.04 -11.76
C GLU A 176 21.48 13.59 -12.03
N ILE A 177 20.23 13.38 -12.50
CA ILE A 177 19.74 12.06 -12.90
C ILE A 177 20.53 11.50 -14.07
N ASP A 178 20.80 12.32 -15.09
CA ASP A 178 21.54 11.90 -16.27
C ASP A 178 23.01 11.57 -15.93
N ALA A 179 23.62 12.34 -15.02
CA ALA A 179 24.95 12.06 -14.51
C ALA A 179 25.01 10.74 -13.72
N ALA A 180 24.04 10.50 -12.83
CA ALA A 180 23.93 9.26 -12.08
C ALA A 180 23.70 8.04 -13.00
N LEU A 181 22.84 8.18 -14.03
CA LEU A 181 22.60 7.12 -15.02
C LEU A 181 23.83 6.85 -15.90
N ALA A 182 24.62 7.88 -16.22
CA ALA A 182 25.87 7.70 -16.93
C ALA A 182 26.91 6.92 -16.11
N ALA A 183 26.91 7.09 -14.78
CA ALA A 183 27.75 6.34 -13.85
C ALA A 183 27.24 4.91 -13.62
N ASP A 184 25.92 4.70 -13.58
CA ASP A 184 25.27 3.40 -13.37
C ASP A 184 24.48 2.94 -14.62
N ARG A 185 25.22 2.40 -15.60
CA ARG A 185 24.67 1.91 -16.88
C ARG A 185 24.06 0.51 -16.80
N THR A 186 23.46 0.17 -15.67
CA THR A 186 22.80 -1.12 -15.44
C THR A 186 21.30 -1.05 -15.71
N ALA A 187 20.64 -2.21 -15.74
CA ALA A 187 19.18 -2.27 -15.86
C ALA A 187 18.47 -1.70 -14.62
N THR A 188 19.07 -1.83 -13.43
CA THR A 188 18.57 -1.23 -12.18
C THR A 188 18.79 0.28 -12.18
N GLY A 189 19.95 0.77 -12.67
CA GLY A 189 20.18 2.19 -12.86
C GLY A 189 19.17 2.86 -13.80
N ALA A 190 18.80 2.20 -14.89
CA ALA A 190 17.74 2.68 -15.79
C ALA A 190 16.37 2.76 -15.11
N GLN A 191 16.03 1.80 -14.25
CA GLN A 191 14.80 1.79 -13.44
C GLN A 191 14.78 2.94 -12.43
N SER A 192 15.87 3.12 -11.70
CA SER A 192 16.03 4.22 -10.73
C SER A 192 15.96 5.58 -11.41
N ALA A 193 16.57 5.73 -12.59
CA ALA A 193 16.46 6.96 -13.38
C ALA A 193 15.01 7.23 -13.85
N ALA A 194 14.26 6.19 -14.25
CA ALA A 194 12.84 6.36 -14.61
C ALA A 194 12.00 6.81 -13.41
N GLN A 195 12.22 6.20 -12.24
CA GLN A 195 11.57 6.60 -10.99
C GLN A 195 11.92 8.05 -10.61
N ALA A 196 13.20 8.42 -10.64
CA ALA A 196 13.65 9.77 -10.30
C ALA A 196 13.07 10.82 -11.25
N ARG A 197 13.08 10.57 -12.57
CA ARG A 197 12.47 11.49 -13.56
C ARG A 197 10.97 11.67 -13.30
N ALA A 198 10.26 10.60 -12.95
CA ALA A 198 8.84 10.69 -12.63
C ALA A 198 8.54 11.38 -11.29
N ALA A 199 9.53 11.46 -10.39
CA ALA A 199 9.44 12.14 -9.11
C ALA A 199 9.67 13.66 -9.22
N LEU A 200 10.06 14.20 -10.38
CA LEU A 200 10.23 15.64 -10.57
C LEU A 200 8.96 16.41 -10.11
N PRO A 201 9.09 17.35 -9.16
CA PRO A 201 7.95 18.02 -8.52
C PRO A 201 7.48 19.22 -9.35
N THR A 202 7.26 19.01 -10.65
CA THR A 202 6.80 20.04 -11.58
C THR A 202 5.71 19.49 -12.51
N ALA A 203 4.81 20.36 -12.97
CA ALA A 203 3.78 19.98 -13.94
C ALA A 203 4.40 19.40 -15.24
N GLU A 204 5.52 19.98 -15.68
CA GLU A 204 6.29 19.50 -16.83
C GLU A 204 6.82 18.07 -16.60
N GLY A 205 7.38 17.81 -15.41
CA GLY A 205 7.89 16.49 -15.02
C GLY A 205 6.79 15.44 -14.97
N LYS A 206 5.63 15.75 -14.34
CA LYS A 206 4.48 14.83 -14.30
C LYS A 206 3.93 14.56 -15.70
N ARG A 207 3.88 15.57 -16.58
CA ARG A 207 3.43 15.40 -17.97
C ARG A 207 4.38 14.53 -18.77
N ALA A 208 5.68 14.72 -18.62
CA ALA A 208 6.69 13.88 -19.28
C ALA A 208 6.59 12.42 -18.81
N ALA A 209 6.44 12.19 -17.50
CA ALA A 209 6.30 10.85 -16.92
C ALA A 209 5.00 10.15 -17.33
N TRP A 210 3.90 10.90 -17.45
CA TRP A 210 2.66 10.37 -17.99
C TRP A 210 2.82 9.95 -19.45
N ALA A 211 3.32 10.87 -20.30
CA ALA A 211 3.50 10.62 -21.73
C ALA A 211 4.42 9.41 -21.99
N SER A 212 5.46 9.22 -21.18
CA SER A 212 6.42 8.12 -21.38
C SER A 212 5.84 6.72 -21.21
N VAL A 213 4.67 6.55 -20.57
CA VAL A 213 4.10 5.20 -20.34
C VAL A 213 2.61 5.07 -20.64
N TRP A 214 1.84 6.16 -20.61
CA TRP A 214 0.42 6.16 -20.99
C TRP A 214 0.22 6.42 -22.48
N GLU A 215 0.96 7.38 -23.03
CA GLU A 215 0.87 7.73 -24.45
C GLU A 215 1.80 6.82 -25.28
N ALA A 216 3.03 6.60 -24.81
CA ALA A 216 3.94 5.64 -25.40
C ALA A 216 3.60 4.18 -25.00
N ASP A 217 3.99 3.22 -25.85
CA ASP A 217 3.80 1.78 -25.63
C ASP A 217 5.08 0.95 -25.77
N THR A 218 6.23 1.62 -25.70
CA THR A 218 7.54 1.05 -25.96
C THR A 218 8.27 0.57 -24.71
N GLU A 219 7.83 1.02 -23.53
CA GLU A 219 8.54 0.76 -22.28
C GLU A 219 8.30 -0.65 -21.70
N PRO A 220 9.33 -1.31 -21.16
CA PRO A 220 9.17 -2.58 -20.45
C PRO A 220 8.29 -2.43 -19.20
N ASN A 221 7.64 -3.53 -18.78
CA ASN A 221 6.79 -3.57 -17.59
C ASN A 221 7.44 -2.97 -16.34
N THR A 222 8.74 -3.22 -16.12
CA THR A 222 9.47 -2.74 -14.95
C THR A 222 9.67 -1.22 -14.97
N ILE A 223 9.90 -0.63 -16.15
CA ILE A 223 9.99 0.82 -16.31
C ILE A 223 8.62 1.47 -16.06
N VAL A 224 7.53 0.87 -16.57
CA VAL A 224 6.17 1.36 -16.28
C VAL A 224 5.87 1.37 -14.78
N ARG A 225 6.24 0.30 -14.06
CA ARG A 225 6.05 0.21 -12.61
C ARG A 225 6.84 1.27 -11.84
N THR A 226 8.13 1.40 -12.14
CA THR A 226 9.04 2.33 -11.45
C THR A 226 8.71 3.80 -11.77
N THR A 227 8.28 4.08 -13.00
CA THR A 227 7.71 5.39 -13.38
C THR A 227 6.48 5.70 -12.52
N GLY A 228 5.58 4.73 -12.30
CA GLY A 228 4.41 4.92 -11.43
C GLY A 228 4.76 5.21 -9.97
N LEU A 229 5.82 4.57 -9.44
CA LEU A 229 6.32 4.87 -8.09
C LEU A 229 6.79 6.32 -7.97
N GLY A 230 7.56 6.81 -8.94
CA GLY A 230 8.01 8.21 -8.98
C GLY A 230 6.86 9.19 -9.24
N PHE A 231 5.93 8.85 -10.13
CA PHE A 231 4.81 9.70 -10.49
C PHE A 231 3.96 10.06 -9.28
N ARG A 232 3.64 9.09 -8.42
CA ARG A 232 2.88 9.34 -7.17
C ARG A 232 3.69 10.05 -6.10
N ARG A 233 5.02 10.07 -6.18
CA ARG A 233 5.86 10.85 -5.27
C ARG A 233 5.82 12.32 -5.71
N ALA A 234 5.00 13.11 -5.04
CA ALA A 234 4.85 14.54 -5.29
C ALA A 234 4.78 15.27 -3.95
N ALA A 235 5.72 16.20 -3.71
CA ALA A 235 5.70 17.06 -2.53
C ALA A 235 4.42 17.92 -2.49
N ASP A 236 4.00 18.41 -3.66
CA ASP A 236 2.69 18.99 -3.87
C ASP A 236 1.78 17.98 -4.59
N SER A 237 0.83 17.41 -3.86
CA SER A 237 -0.13 16.46 -4.42
C SER A 237 -1.04 17.08 -5.48
N GLU A 238 -1.23 18.40 -5.51
CA GLU A 238 -2.08 19.08 -6.49
C GLU A 238 -1.54 18.95 -7.92
N LEU A 239 -0.25 18.67 -8.08
CA LEU A 239 0.34 18.32 -9.38
C LEU A 239 -0.31 17.08 -10.02
N LEU A 240 -0.99 16.24 -9.22
CA LEU A 240 -1.70 15.06 -9.69
C LEU A 240 -3.16 15.35 -10.09
N ARG A 241 -3.74 16.50 -9.70
CA ARG A 241 -5.16 16.82 -9.94
C ARG A 241 -5.55 16.79 -11.43
N PRO A 242 -4.75 17.32 -12.38
CA PRO A 242 -5.08 17.23 -13.81
C PRO A 242 -5.22 15.80 -14.33
N TYR A 243 -4.63 14.82 -13.63
CA TYR A 243 -4.63 13.43 -14.06
C TYR A 243 -5.83 12.63 -13.57
N VAL A 244 -6.68 13.17 -12.69
CA VAL A 244 -7.91 12.49 -12.26
C VAL A 244 -8.80 12.19 -13.47
N GLY A 245 -9.14 13.21 -14.26
CA GLY A 245 -9.92 13.05 -15.49
C GLY A 245 -9.19 12.19 -16.53
N ALA A 246 -7.94 12.54 -16.82
CA ALA A 246 -7.12 11.83 -17.81
C ALA A 246 -6.99 10.33 -17.51
N TYR A 247 -6.87 9.96 -16.24
CA TYR A 247 -6.83 8.57 -15.80
C TYR A 247 -8.11 7.83 -16.13
N PHE A 248 -9.27 8.33 -15.68
CA PHE A 248 -10.55 7.66 -15.87
C PHE A 248 -10.97 7.59 -17.35
N ASP A 249 -10.65 8.62 -18.14
CA ASP A 249 -10.90 8.63 -19.59
C ASP A 249 -10.08 7.57 -20.33
N ALA A 250 -8.82 7.35 -19.92
CA ALA A 250 -7.91 6.41 -20.57
C ALA A 250 -8.08 4.96 -20.11
N LEU A 251 -8.70 4.73 -18.94
CA LEU A 251 -8.79 3.41 -18.28
C LEU A 251 -9.27 2.28 -19.20
N GLN A 252 -10.40 2.47 -19.89
CA GLN A 252 -11.00 1.43 -20.73
C GLN A 252 -10.10 1.13 -21.95
N GLY A 253 -9.58 2.19 -22.60
CA GLY A 253 -8.68 2.06 -23.74
C GLY A 253 -7.41 1.29 -23.39
N VAL A 254 -6.78 1.62 -22.25
CA VAL A 254 -5.60 0.89 -21.76
C VAL A 254 -5.93 -0.56 -21.45
N TRP A 255 -7.07 -0.83 -20.82
CA TRP A 255 -7.48 -2.20 -20.51
C TRP A 255 -7.65 -3.06 -21.76
N GLU A 256 -8.23 -2.50 -22.82
CA GLU A 256 -8.51 -3.21 -24.06
C GLU A 256 -7.28 -3.37 -24.94
N SER A 257 -6.40 -2.36 -24.99
CA SER A 257 -5.28 -2.30 -25.94
C SER A 257 -3.96 -2.86 -25.40
N ARG A 258 -3.64 -2.69 -24.11
CA ARG A 258 -2.33 -3.07 -23.54
C ARG A 258 -2.30 -4.52 -23.08
N SER A 259 -1.13 -5.06 -22.74
CA SER A 259 -1.05 -6.37 -22.06
C SER A 259 -1.67 -6.30 -20.66
N TYR A 260 -2.02 -7.44 -20.05
CA TYR A 260 -2.55 -7.44 -18.67
C TYR A 260 -1.54 -6.85 -17.67
N ALA A 261 -0.27 -7.24 -17.77
CA ALA A 261 0.78 -6.78 -16.86
C ALA A 261 1.02 -5.26 -16.97
N ILE A 262 1.04 -4.72 -18.20
CA ILE A 262 1.15 -3.27 -18.42
C ILE A 262 -0.09 -2.54 -17.91
N ALA A 263 -1.29 -3.02 -18.24
CA ALA A 263 -2.52 -2.39 -17.77
C ALA A 263 -2.58 -2.36 -16.24
N ALA A 264 -2.29 -3.47 -15.56
CA ALA A 264 -2.26 -3.51 -14.11
C ALA A 264 -1.22 -2.54 -13.51
N ALA A 265 -0.04 -2.43 -14.12
CA ALA A 265 1.00 -1.49 -13.68
C ALA A 265 0.57 -0.03 -13.86
N LEU A 266 -0.06 0.33 -14.99
CA LEU A 266 -0.57 1.67 -15.25
C LEU A 266 -1.72 2.01 -14.29
N ILE A 267 -2.72 1.14 -14.19
CA ILE A 267 -3.92 1.34 -13.37
C ILE A 267 -3.55 1.48 -11.89
N GLY A 268 -2.71 0.57 -11.38
CA GLY A 268 -2.28 0.58 -9.98
C GLY A 268 -1.26 1.67 -9.65
N GLY A 269 -0.33 1.92 -10.57
CA GLY A 269 0.79 2.83 -10.36
C GLY A 269 0.44 4.31 -10.52
N PHE A 270 -0.61 4.65 -11.27
CA PHE A 270 -0.93 6.05 -11.64
C PHE A 270 -2.29 6.54 -11.16
N TYR A 271 -3.02 5.74 -10.39
CA TYR A 271 -4.15 6.30 -9.68
C TYR A 271 -3.66 7.38 -8.71
N PRO A 272 -4.27 8.58 -8.71
CA PRO A 272 -3.75 9.74 -7.97
C PRO A 272 -4.11 9.68 -6.49
N SER A 273 -3.82 8.55 -5.83
CA SER A 273 -4.12 8.32 -4.41
C SER A 273 -3.61 9.39 -3.44
N PRO A 274 -2.48 10.10 -3.67
CA PRO A 274 -2.04 11.16 -2.76
C PRO A 274 -3.03 12.33 -2.59
N LEU A 275 -3.93 12.55 -3.56
CA LEU A 275 -4.98 13.57 -3.42
C LEU A 275 -5.94 13.21 -2.28
N ALA A 276 -6.34 11.93 -2.20
CA ALA A 276 -7.20 11.36 -1.16
C ALA A 276 -8.42 12.25 -0.78
N ASP A 277 -9.02 12.91 -1.76
CA ASP A 277 -10.10 13.89 -1.58
C ASP A 277 -11.46 13.39 -2.10
N GLU A 278 -12.49 14.23 -1.91
CA GLU A 278 -13.86 13.90 -2.33
C GLU A 278 -14.01 13.84 -3.85
N GLU A 279 -13.27 14.67 -4.59
CA GLU A 279 -13.31 14.71 -6.06
C GLU A 279 -12.83 13.38 -6.64
N LEU A 280 -11.68 12.88 -6.17
CA LEU A 280 -11.14 11.59 -6.59
C LEU A 280 -12.07 10.44 -6.23
N ARG A 281 -12.66 10.47 -5.02
CA ARG A 281 -13.65 9.48 -4.57
C ARG A 281 -14.85 9.47 -5.53
N ASP A 282 -15.43 10.63 -5.80
CA ASP A 282 -16.65 10.76 -6.59
C ASP A 282 -16.41 10.38 -8.06
N ALA A 283 -15.26 10.74 -8.63
CA ALA A 283 -14.83 10.28 -9.95
C ALA A 283 -14.69 8.75 -10.02
N THR A 284 -14.09 8.14 -8.98
CA THR A 284 -13.96 6.68 -8.88
C THR A 284 -15.33 6.00 -8.83
N VAL A 285 -16.24 6.50 -7.99
CA VAL A 285 -17.60 5.96 -7.85
C VAL A 285 -18.37 6.11 -9.16
N ALA A 286 -18.34 7.29 -9.78
CA ALA A 286 -19.02 7.54 -11.04
C ALA A 286 -18.54 6.60 -12.14
N TRP A 287 -17.22 6.38 -12.24
CA TRP A 287 -16.65 5.44 -13.21
C TRP A 287 -17.08 4.00 -12.94
N LEU A 288 -17.07 3.55 -11.68
CA LEU A 288 -17.50 2.20 -11.30
C LEU A 288 -18.99 1.95 -11.57
N ASP A 289 -19.85 2.94 -11.30
CA ASP A 289 -21.29 2.85 -11.55
C ASP A 289 -21.60 2.84 -13.05
N ALA A 290 -20.82 3.57 -13.87
CA ALA A 290 -20.88 3.48 -15.33
C ALA A 290 -20.34 2.13 -15.87
N ASN A 291 -19.55 1.40 -15.08
CA ASN A 291 -18.92 0.13 -15.45
C ASN A 291 -19.26 -1.02 -14.47
N PRO A 292 -20.54 -1.41 -14.33
CA PRO A 292 -21.01 -2.29 -13.25
C PRO A 292 -20.47 -3.73 -13.29
N SER A 293 -19.96 -4.19 -14.43
CA SER A 293 -19.25 -5.48 -14.54
C SER A 293 -17.91 -5.47 -13.80
N ARG A 294 -17.34 -4.29 -13.52
CA ARG A 294 -16.08 -4.09 -12.78
C ARG A 294 -16.31 -3.90 -11.28
N ARG A 295 -17.45 -3.33 -10.88
CA ARG A 295 -17.82 -3.12 -9.47
C ARG A 295 -17.86 -4.42 -8.65
N ARG A 296 -18.39 -5.50 -9.23
CA ARG A 296 -18.47 -6.82 -8.58
C ARG A 296 -17.12 -7.43 -8.18
N SER A 297 -16.04 -7.00 -8.82
CA SER A 297 -14.68 -7.44 -8.48
C SER A 297 -13.99 -6.51 -7.49
N ALA A 298 -14.42 -5.24 -7.41
CA ALA A 298 -13.93 -4.32 -6.40
C ALA A 298 -14.57 -4.57 -5.01
N ASP A 299 -15.87 -4.88 -4.96
CA ASP A 299 -16.60 -5.13 -3.71
C ASP A 299 -16.15 -6.41 -2.97
N SER A 300 -15.55 -7.39 -3.67
CA SER A 300 -14.96 -8.58 -3.03
C SER A 300 -13.67 -8.29 -2.26
N SER A 301 -13.09 -7.09 -2.43
CA SER A 301 -11.79 -6.73 -1.87
C SER A 301 -11.78 -5.36 -1.15
N ALA A 302 -12.89 -4.60 -1.16
CA ALA A 302 -12.93 -3.23 -0.63
C ALA A 302 -13.31 -3.16 0.88
N SER A 303 -12.29 -3.06 1.73
CA SER A 303 -12.41 -2.52 3.11
C SER A 303 -11.99 -1.03 3.21
N CYS A 304 -11.24 -0.48 2.25
CA CYS A 304 -10.46 0.76 2.46
C CYS A 304 -11.20 2.10 2.31
N CYS A 305 -12.23 2.25 1.47
CA CYS A 305 -12.89 3.56 1.30
C CYS A 305 -13.83 3.98 2.45
N ARG A 306 -14.06 3.11 3.44
CA ARG A 306 -14.96 3.43 4.58
C ARG A 306 -14.32 4.38 5.60
N ALA A 307 -12.99 4.48 5.67
CA ALA A 307 -12.31 5.28 6.70
C ALA A 307 -12.35 6.79 6.44
N SER A 308 -12.31 7.24 5.17
CA SER A 308 -12.39 8.68 4.84
C SER A 308 -13.80 9.26 4.97
N SER A 309 -14.84 8.41 4.99
CA SER A 309 -16.25 8.79 5.12
C SER A 309 -16.77 8.78 6.57
N GLY A 310 -15.89 8.73 7.57
CA GLY A 310 -16.22 8.80 9.00
C GLY A 310 -17.01 10.05 9.44
N ARG A 311 -17.27 11.01 8.53
CA ARG A 311 -18.29 12.05 8.67
C ARG A 311 -19.62 11.61 8.04
N CYS A 312 -20.26 10.60 8.60
CA CYS A 312 -21.69 10.41 8.39
C CYS A 312 -22.37 9.88 9.67
N GLY A 313 -22.85 10.82 10.48
CA GLY A 313 -23.95 10.59 11.42
C GLY A 313 -23.64 9.88 12.74
N ARG A 314 -22.96 10.54 13.69
CA ARG A 314 -23.29 10.35 15.11
C ARG A 314 -24.71 10.84 15.35
N ARG A 315 -25.71 10.00 15.07
CA ARG A 315 -27.05 10.17 15.64
C ARG A 315 -26.89 10.01 17.15
N ARG A 316 -27.03 11.12 17.87
CA ARG A 316 -27.20 11.15 19.33
C ARG A 316 -28.28 10.14 19.70
N ARG A 317 -27.89 9.00 20.29
CA ARG A 317 -28.83 8.15 21.02
C ARG A 317 -29.18 8.89 22.31
N THR A 318 -30.37 9.46 22.36
CA THR A 318 -31.02 9.90 23.59
C THR A 318 -31.15 8.71 24.57
N PRO A 319 -30.90 8.90 25.87
CA PRO A 319 -31.05 7.82 26.85
C PRO A 319 -32.54 7.57 27.11
N SER A 320 -33.05 6.43 26.67
CA SER A 320 -34.38 5.95 27.07
C SER A 320 -34.32 5.37 28.47
N ARG A 321 -35.22 5.89 29.30
CA ARG A 321 -35.42 5.66 30.73
C ARG A 321 -35.47 4.19 31.15
N HIS A 322 -35.00 3.97 32.38
CA HIS A 322 -35.31 2.84 33.24
C HIS A 322 -36.76 2.34 33.13
N HIS A 323 -36.92 1.02 33.01
CA HIS A 323 -38.02 0.33 33.68
C HIS A 323 -37.54 -1.00 34.27
N ARG A 324 -37.99 -1.23 35.51
CA ARG A 324 -37.68 -2.33 36.41
C ARG A 324 -38.22 -3.68 35.92
N SER A 325 -37.44 -4.69 36.26
CA SER A 325 -37.77 -6.02 36.77
C SER A 325 -39.25 -6.40 36.92
N THR A 326 -39.60 -7.58 36.41
CA THR A 326 -40.39 -8.59 37.14
C THR A 326 -39.95 -9.99 36.74
N GLU A 327 -39.80 -10.84 37.76
CA GLU A 327 -39.45 -12.26 37.76
C GLU A 327 -40.47 -13.14 37.02
N GLY A 328 -40.02 -14.32 36.60
CA GLY A 328 -40.86 -15.38 36.04
C GLY A 328 -40.08 -16.68 35.88
N ASP A 329 -40.10 -17.47 36.94
CA ASP A 329 -39.52 -18.82 37.10
C ASP A 329 -40.11 -19.83 36.11
N GLY A 330 -39.31 -20.81 35.63
CA GLY A 330 -39.81 -21.85 34.73
C GLY A 330 -38.74 -22.84 34.21
N ARG A 331 -38.58 -23.96 34.93
CA ARG A 331 -37.65 -25.07 34.64
C ARG A 331 -37.97 -25.89 33.37
N ALA A 332 -36.91 -26.54 32.88
CA ALA A 332 -36.80 -27.91 32.36
C ALA A 332 -36.87 -28.18 30.84
N GLY A 333 -35.95 -29.04 30.38
CA GLY A 333 -36.14 -29.93 29.22
C GLY A 333 -35.02 -29.89 28.18
N GLY A 334 -34.09 -30.85 28.25
CA GLY A 334 -32.99 -30.98 27.29
C GLY A 334 -33.34 -31.70 25.99
N ARG A 335 -32.44 -31.59 25.00
CA ARG A 335 -31.77 -32.69 24.25
C ARG A 335 -30.95 -32.09 23.09
N PRO A 336 -29.77 -32.66 22.78
CA PRO A 336 -28.88 -32.15 21.73
C PRO A 336 -29.31 -32.62 20.33
N LEU A 337 -29.13 -31.76 19.33
CA LEU A 337 -29.34 -32.05 17.91
C LEU A 337 -28.15 -32.86 17.35
N VAL A 338 -28.49 -34.03 16.80
CA VAL A 338 -27.60 -35.01 16.17
C VAL A 338 -27.37 -34.63 14.70
N VAL A 339 -26.11 -34.61 14.28
CA VAL A 339 -25.66 -34.45 12.88
C VAL A 339 -25.71 -35.81 12.17
N PRO A 340 -26.33 -35.95 10.98
CA PRO A 340 -26.27 -37.19 10.20
C PRO A 340 -25.00 -37.26 9.32
N PRO A 341 -24.37 -38.44 9.14
CA PRO A 341 -23.15 -38.59 8.35
C PRO A 341 -23.40 -38.77 6.84
N ALA A 342 -22.36 -38.45 6.08
CA ALA A 342 -22.26 -38.59 4.62
C ALA A 342 -22.36 -40.06 4.13
N ARG A 343 -22.91 -40.26 2.93
CA ARG A 343 -22.89 -41.54 2.20
C ARG A 343 -21.83 -41.55 1.09
N PRO A 344 -21.23 -42.73 0.79
CA PRO A 344 -20.03 -42.83 -0.05
C PRO A 344 -20.32 -43.10 -1.53
N ALA A 345 -19.23 -43.10 -2.28
CA ALA A 345 -19.09 -43.19 -3.74
C ALA A 345 -19.57 -44.51 -4.37
N ASP A 346 -20.04 -44.39 -5.62
CA ASP A 346 -20.15 -45.49 -6.58
C ASP A 346 -19.55 -45.05 -7.93
N GLY A 347 -18.68 -45.90 -8.49
CA GLY A 347 -18.36 -45.97 -9.93
C GLY A 347 -18.52 -47.43 -10.39
N PRO A 348 -18.07 -47.83 -11.59
CA PRO A 348 -18.02 -47.14 -12.88
C PRO A 348 -18.90 -47.87 -13.94
N ARG A 349 -19.23 -47.23 -15.05
CA ARG A 349 -19.70 -47.95 -16.26
C ARG A 349 -19.00 -47.46 -17.52
N ALA A 350 -18.42 -48.43 -18.21
CA ALA A 350 -17.80 -48.33 -19.53
C ALA A 350 -18.85 -48.21 -20.64
N GLY A 351 -18.50 -47.50 -21.72
CA GLY A 351 -19.25 -47.46 -22.97
C GLY A 351 -18.43 -46.85 -24.09
N ARG A 352 -17.91 -47.71 -24.98
CA ARG A 352 -17.15 -47.35 -26.19
C ARG A 352 -18.03 -46.61 -27.21
N GLY A 353 -17.43 -45.65 -27.93
CA GLY A 353 -18.01 -45.08 -29.14
C GLY A 353 -17.00 -44.18 -29.86
N GLY A 354 -16.27 -44.73 -30.82
CA GLY A 354 -15.22 -44.01 -31.55
C GLY A 354 -15.76 -43.00 -32.56
N ARG A 355 -14.98 -41.93 -32.82
CA ARG A 355 -15.08 -41.12 -34.05
C ARG A 355 -13.70 -40.65 -34.52
N ARG A 356 -13.42 -41.06 -35.76
CA ARG A 356 -12.61 -40.51 -36.86
C ARG A 356 -11.71 -39.30 -36.57
N TYR A 357 -10.43 -39.50 -36.88
CA TYR A 357 -9.43 -38.47 -37.16
C TYR A 357 -9.80 -37.72 -38.44
N THR A 358 -9.80 -36.38 -38.40
CA THR A 358 -9.79 -35.50 -39.57
C THR A 358 -8.49 -34.70 -39.57
N ARG A 359 -7.89 -34.51 -40.75
CA ARG A 359 -6.60 -33.82 -40.95
C ARG A 359 -6.73 -32.29 -40.70
N PRO A 360 -5.62 -31.61 -40.38
CA PRO A 360 -5.64 -30.22 -39.95
C PRO A 360 -5.37 -29.30 -41.14
N ASP A 361 -6.41 -28.76 -41.76
CA ASP A 361 -6.33 -27.58 -42.63
C ASP A 361 -7.77 -27.07 -42.79
N ASP A 362 -8.14 -26.14 -41.89
CA ASP A 362 -9.28 -25.19 -41.94
C ASP A 362 -9.74 -24.86 -40.51
N LEU A 363 -9.00 -23.95 -39.85
CA LEU A 363 -9.48 -23.24 -38.67
C LEU A 363 -9.43 -21.73 -38.96
N PRO A 364 -10.52 -20.99 -38.72
CA PRO A 364 -10.51 -19.53 -38.87
C PRO A 364 -9.56 -18.91 -37.83
N SER A 365 -8.90 -17.83 -38.23
CA SER A 365 -7.92 -17.07 -37.43
C SER A 365 -8.42 -16.79 -36.01
N PRO A 366 -7.54 -16.82 -34.98
CA PRO A 366 -7.96 -16.61 -33.61
C PRO A 366 -8.38 -15.16 -33.41
N HIS A 367 -9.66 -14.94 -33.10
CA HIS A 367 -10.10 -13.70 -32.46
C HIS A 367 -9.25 -13.42 -31.21
N PRO A 368 -8.90 -12.15 -30.92
CA PRO A 368 -8.16 -11.82 -29.72
C PRO A 368 -8.93 -12.34 -28.50
N ARG A 369 -8.26 -13.12 -27.64
CA ARG A 369 -8.82 -13.60 -26.37
C ARG A 369 -9.27 -12.37 -25.57
N ARG A 370 -10.58 -12.10 -25.52
CA ARG A 370 -11.14 -11.10 -24.61
C ARG A 370 -10.63 -11.40 -23.21
N LYS A 371 -9.88 -10.46 -22.61
CA LYS A 371 -9.45 -10.54 -21.21
C LYS A 371 -10.69 -10.75 -20.34
N ARG A 372 -10.91 -11.97 -19.84
CA ARG A 372 -12.00 -12.31 -18.89
C ARG A 372 -11.63 -12.00 -17.43
N VAL A 373 -10.48 -11.39 -17.20
CA VAL A 373 -10.07 -10.91 -15.88
C VAL A 373 -10.79 -9.59 -15.63
N ALA A 374 -11.35 -9.41 -14.44
CA ALA A 374 -11.95 -8.14 -14.07
C ALA A 374 -10.86 -7.09 -13.85
N MET A 375 -11.16 -5.85 -14.20
CA MET A 375 -10.33 -4.70 -13.90
C MET A 375 -10.62 -4.36 -12.45
N ASP A 376 -9.74 -4.79 -11.57
CA ASP A 376 -9.93 -4.68 -10.13
C ASP A 376 -9.29 -3.39 -9.61
N LEU A 377 -10.12 -2.36 -9.41
CA LEU A 377 -9.71 -1.08 -8.81
C LEU A 377 -9.61 -1.16 -7.27
N SER A 378 -9.91 -2.31 -6.64
CA SER A 378 -9.74 -2.45 -5.18
C SER A 378 -8.27 -2.44 -4.75
N MET A 379 -7.36 -2.90 -5.63
CA MET A 379 -5.90 -2.84 -5.43
C MET A 379 -5.39 -1.41 -5.20
N VAL A 380 -6.18 -0.42 -5.63
CA VAL A 380 -5.78 0.97 -5.72
C VAL A 380 -6.18 1.77 -4.48
N CYS A 381 -7.26 1.36 -3.81
CA CYS A 381 -7.84 2.11 -2.69
C CYS A 381 -7.12 1.87 -1.34
N CYS A 382 -6.25 0.86 -1.23
CA CYS A 382 -5.63 0.49 0.04
C CYS A 382 -4.19 0.97 0.25
N GLY A 383 -3.53 1.61 -0.72
CA GLY A 383 -2.15 2.11 -0.56
C GLY A 383 -1.08 1.03 -0.30
N ASP A 384 -1.48 -0.21 -0.07
CA ASP A 384 -0.62 -1.35 0.29
C ASP A 384 0.13 -1.86 -0.94
N GLY A 385 1.38 -1.40 -1.09
CA GLY A 385 2.37 -2.03 -1.97
C GLY A 385 2.78 -3.44 -1.53
N SER A 386 2.32 -3.90 -0.36
CA SER A 386 2.62 -5.19 0.27
C SER A 386 1.98 -6.39 -0.44
N PHE A 387 0.97 -6.20 -1.30
CA PHE A 387 0.36 -7.30 -2.07
C PHE A 387 1.12 -7.70 -3.34
N PHE A 388 2.16 -6.96 -3.73
CA PHE A 388 2.90 -7.23 -4.97
C PHE A 388 3.97 -8.33 -4.85
N SER A 389 4.35 -8.77 -3.64
CA SER A 389 5.43 -9.74 -3.44
C SER A 389 5.00 -11.21 -3.47
N THR A 390 3.70 -11.53 -3.35
CA THR A 390 3.24 -12.93 -3.17
C THR A 390 2.76 -13.64 -4.44
N TRP A 391 2.81 -12.98 -5.62
CA TRP A 391 2.31 -13.56 -6.89
C TRP A 391 3.38 -13.74 -7.97
N ALA A 392 4.62 -13.98 -7.55
CA ALA A 392 5.72 -14.42 -8.41
C ALA A 392 6.12 -15.87 -8.08
N SER A 393 5.28 -16.83 -8.47
CA SER A 393 5.64 -18.25 -8.69
C SER A 393 4.68 -18.85 -9.70
#